data_AF-A0A6G8CTQ8-F1
#
_entry.id   AF-A0A6G8CTQ8-F1
#
_cell.length_a   1.000
_cell.length_b   1.000
_cell.length_c   1.000
_cell.angle_alpha   90.00
_cell.angle_beta   90.00
_cell.angle_gamma   90.00
#
_symmetry.space_group_name_H-M   'P 1'
#
loop_
_entity.id
_entity.type
_entity.pdbx_description
1 polymer ?
#
loop_
_entity_poly.entity_id
_entity_poly.type
_entity_poly.pdbx_seq_one_letter_code
_entity_poly.pdbx_strand_id
1 'polypeptide(L)'
;MKKRTRIVLNAGFSAALAWAGLASPLAVAQDSANPFIGKWKVNWEGKNKVMESHLEIKSDGGNWNAYSAGRYDTCGGHDIPVEIKSTDAEKMTLTVRYNDTIAGCKDWNIKLQRDADGKVTGKRGETELTLTRK
;
A
#
# COMPACT_ATOMS: atom_id res chain seq x y z
N MET A 1 -6.43 69.90 59.81
CA MET A 1 -6.95 68.73 59.08
C MET A 1 -6.29 68.70 57.69
N LYS A 2 -5.03 68.23 57.54
CA LYS A 2 -4.56 66.96 56.91
C LYS A 2 -5.18 66.69 55.51
N LYS A 3 -4.53 67.12 54.41
CA LYS A 3 -3.60 66.38 53.49
C LYS A 3 -4.28 65.14 52.83
N ARG A 4 -4.09 64.74 51.56
CA ARG A 4 -3.46 65.20 50.30
C ARG A 4 -3.64 64.00 49.31
N THR A 5 -3.58 64.26 47.99
CA THR A 5 -3.00 63.35 46.96
C THR A 5 -3.88 62.26 46.30
N ARG A 6 -3.81 62.24 44.94
CA ARG A 6 -4.30 61.23 43.98
C ARG A 6 -3.46 59.94 44.02
N ILE A 7 -3.99 58.80 43.53
CA ILE A 7 -3.31 57.84 42.61
C ILE A 7 -4.26 56.70 42.23
N VAL A 8 -4.09 56.25 40.98
CA VAL A 8 -4.78 55.24 40.16
C VAL A 8 -4.31 53.81 40.51
N LEU A 9 -5.14 52.77 40.30
CA LEU A 9 -4.86 51.52 39.52
C LEU A 9 -5.70 50.28 39.93
N ASN A 10 -6.21 49.64 38.87
CA ASN A 10 -6.31 48.21 38.57
C ASN A 10 -7.35 47.25 39.20
N ALA A 11 -7.98 46.56 38.23
CA ALA A 11 -8.21 45.12 38.10
C ALA A 11 -9.39 44.46 38.86
N GLY A 12 -10.23 43.79 38.07
CA GLY A 12 -11.31 42.91 38.52
C GLY A 12 -12.34 42.71 37.40
N PHE A 13 -11.98 42.04 36.30
CA PHE A 13 -12.41 40.67 35.98
C PHE A 13 -13.92 40.42 36.06
N SER A 14 -14.57 40.30 34.89
CA SER A 14 -15.52 39.25 34.49
C SER A 14 -16.29 39.73 33.26
N ALA A 15 -15.96 39.22 32.07
CA ALA A 15 -16.51 38.00 31.47
C ALA A 15 -17.65 38.34 30.50
N ALA A 16 -17.35 38.34 29.20
CA ALA A 16 -18.35 38.20 28.16
C ALA A 16 -17.75 37.37 27.01
N LEU A 17 -18.48 36.33 26.64
CA LEU A 17 -18.10 35.18 25.83
C LEU A 17 -17.40 35.55 24.51
N ALA A 18 -16.18 35.05 24.33
CA ALA A 18 -15.59 34.93 22.99
C ALA A 18 -16.18 33.68 22.31
N TRP A 19 -16.90 33.88 21.21
CA TRP A 19 -17.22 32.83 20.25
C TRP A 19 -15.91 32.33 19.62
N ALA A 20 -15.36 31.24 20.16
CA ALA A 20 -14.31 30.48 19.49
C ALA A 20 -14.96 29.59 18.42
N GLY A 21 -14.95 30.07 17.18
CA GLY A 21 -15.26 29.26 16.00
C GLY A 21 -14.28 28.09 15.92
N LEU A 22 -14.77 26.88 16.23
CA LEU A 22 -14.08 25.62 15.95
C LEU A 22 -13.99 25.45 14.42
N ALA A 23 -12.92 25.97 13.83
CA ALA A 23 -12.49 25.55 12.51
C ALA A 23 -11.86 24.15 12.65
N SER A 24 -12.70 23.10 12.63
CA SER A 24 -12.22 21.75 12.40
C SER A 24 -11.59 21.71 11.01
N PRO A 25 -10.30 21.40 10.84
CA PRO A 25 -9.80 21.02 9.53
C PRO A 25 -10.56 19.74 9.15
N LEU A 26 -11.40 19.85 8.12
CA LEU A 26 -11.94 18.71 7.42
C LEU A 26 -10.74 17.89 6.96
N ALA A 27 -10.43 16.82 7.69
CA ALA A 27 -9.54 15.78 7.23
C ALA A 27 -10.21 15.20 5.97
N VAL A 28 -9.80 15.70 4.81
CA VAL A 28 -10.11 15.08 3.54
C VAL A 28 -9.48 13.69 3.64
N ALA A 29 -10.30 12.67 3.86
CA ALA A 29 -9.91 11.31 3.62
C ALA A 29 -9.55 11.25 2.14
N GLN A 30 -8.27 11.37 1.82
CA GLN A 30 -7.80 10.96 0.51
C GLN A 30 -8.13 9.48 0.43
N ASP A 31 -9.11 9.14 -0.40
CA ASP A 31 -9.15 7.83 -1.04
C ASP A 31 -7.78 7.67 -1.72
N SER A 32 -6.82 7.14 -0.97
CA SER A 32 -5.51 6.82 -1.51
C SER A 32 -5.80 5.71 -2.50
N ALA A 33 -5.90 6.07 -3.78
CA ALA A 33 -6.01 5.11 -4.86
C ALA A 33 -4.98 4.01 -4.59
N ASN A 34 -5.45 2.76 -4.57
CA ASN A 34 -4.65 1.61 -4.17
C ASN A 34 -3.25 1.69 -4.83
N PRO A 35 -2.18 1.92 -4.05
CA PRO A 35 -0.89 2.33 -4.61
C PRO A 35 -0.20 1.20 -5.39
N PHE A 36 -0.71 -0.02 -5.25
CA PHE A 36 -0.22 -1.20 -5.95
C PHE A 36 -0.84 -1.38 -7.34
N ILE A 37 -1.93 -0.67 -7.68
CA ILE A 37 -2.53 -0.75 -9.02
C ILE A 37 -1.52 -0.34 -10.09
N GLY A 38 -1.41 -1.14 -11.15
CA GLY A 38 -0.51 -0.90 -12.27
C GLY A 38 0.22 -2.14 -12.75
N LYS A 39 1.19 -1.92 -13.63
CA LYS A 39 2.04 -2.97 -14.21
C LYS A 39 3.39 -2.98 -13.53
N TRP A 40 3.84 -4.19 -13.22
CA TRP A 40 5.06 -4.45 -12.46
C TRP A 40 5.88 -5.52 -13.15
N LYS A 41 7.18 -5.29 -13.22
CA LYS A 41 8.17 -6.35 -13.39
C LYS A 41 8.52 -6.89 -12.01
N VAL A 42 8.44 -8.20 -11.82
CA VAL A 42 8.75 -8.87 -10.56
C VAL A 42 9.91 -9.81 -10.79
N ASN A 43 10.96 -9.69 -9.97
CA ASN A 43 12.14 -10.56 -10.03
C ASN A 43 12.32 -11.31 -8.71
N TRP A 44 12.83 -12.54 -8.79
CA TRP A 44 13.22 -13.33 -7.62
C TRP A 44 14.36 -14.29 -7.93
N GLU A 45 15.09 -14.70 -6.90
CA GLU A 45 16.14 -15.72 -7.01
C GLU A 45 15.52 -17.09 -7.28
N GLY A 46 15.81 -17.66 -8.45
CA GLY A 46 15.54 -19.06 -8.76
C GLY A 46 16.75 -19.94 -8.42
N LYS A 47 16.62 -21.26 -8.61
CA LYS A 47 17.70 -22.21 -8.26
C LYS A 47 19.03 -21.92 -8.97
N ASN A 48 18.97 -21.54 -10.24
CA ASN A 48 20.16 -21.39 -11.10
C ASN A 48 20.22 -20.04 -11.85
N LYS A 49 19.18 -19.21 -11.72
CA LYS A 49 19.05 -17.93 -12.42
C LYS A 49 18.02 -17.06 -11.73
N VAL A 50 18.14 -15.76 -11.93
CA VAL A 50 17.07 -14.81 -11.61
C VAL A 50 15.87 -15.13 -12.51
N MET A 51 14.71 -15.23 -11.87
CA MET A 51 13.43 -15.45 -12.51
C MET A 51 12.68 -14.13 -12.59
N GLU A 52 11.82 -14.00 -13.59
CA GLU A 52 11.05 -12.79 -13.86
C GLU A 52 9.58 -13.13 -14.13
N SER A 53 8.68 -12.24 -13.72
CA SER A 53 7.29 -12.22 -14.14
C SER A 53 6.81 -10.79 -14.43
N HIS A 54 5.72 -10.70 -15.20
CA HIS A 54 4.93 -9.49 -15.33
C HIS A 54 3.68 -9.64 -14.48
N LEU A 55 3.43 -8.67 -13.61
CA LEU A 55 2.27 -8.60 -12.74
C LEU A 55 1.48 -7.34 -13.09
N GLU A 56 0.23 -7.51 -13.49
CA GLU A 56 -0.73 -6.41 -13.64
C GLU A 56 -1.73 -6.49 -12.49
N ILE A 57 -1.86 -5.40 -11.73
CA ILE A 57 -2.83 -5.25 -10.64
C ILE A 57 -3.87 -4.21 -11.09
N LYS A 58 -5.14 -4.59 -11.01
CA LYS A 58 -6.33 -3.78 -11.29
C LYS A 58 -7.11 -3.59 -9.98
N SER A 59 -8.21 -2.83 -10.03
CA SER A 59 -9.03 -2.56 -8.84
C SER A 59 -9.71 -3.80 -8.26
N ASP A 60 -9.98 -4.81 -9.09
CA ASP A 60 -10.78 -5.99 -8.78
C ASP A 60 -10.01 -7.31 -8.93
N GLY A 61 -8.71 -7.26 -9.23
CA GLY A 61 -7.90 -8.45 -9.48
C GLY A 61 -6.65 -8.13 -10.28
N GLY A 62 -6.24 -9.05 -11.14
CA GLY A 62 -5.07 -8.85 -11.98
C GLY A 62 -4.63 -10.10 -12.72
N ASN A 63 -3.42 -10.02 -13.29
CA ASN A 63 -2.82 -11.10 -14.04
C ASN A 63 -1.34 -11.22 -13.66
N TRP A 64 -0.86 -12.45 -13.57
CA TRP A 64 0.53 -12.81 -13.34
C TRP A 64 1.02 -13.68 -14.49
N ASN A 65 2.12 -13.29 -15.11
CA ASN A 65 2.79 -14.06 -16.15
C ASN A 65 4.26 -14.25 -15.76
N ALA A 66 4.58 -15.40 -15.16
CA ALA A 66 5.97 -15.77 -14.93
C ALA A 66 6.55 -16.38 -16.20
N TYR A 67 7.73 -15.93 -16.61
CA TYR A 67 8.44 -16.58 -17.71
C TYR A 67 8.77 -18.03 -17.34
N SER A 68 8.53 -18.94 -18.27
CA SER A 68 8.82 -20.36 -18.08
C SER A 68 10.31 -20.57 -17.76
N ALA A 69 10.59 -21.34 -16.70
CA ALA A 69 11.96 -21.63 -16.30
C ALA A 69 12.70 -22.56 -17.29
N GLY A 70 11.97 -23.29 -18.14
CA GLY A 70 12.48 -24.21 -19.15
C GLY A 70 11.38 -25.10 -19.73
N ARG A 71 11.72 -25.95 -20.71
CA ARG A 71 10.75 -26.75 -21.49
C ARG A 71 9.86 -27.71 -20.69
N TYR A 72 10.20 -27.97 -19.43
CA TYR A 72 9.49 -28.91 -18.54
C TYR A 72 8.69 -28.20 -17.45
N ASP A 73 8.77 -26.87 -17.37
CA ASP A 73 7.95 -26.08 -16.47
C ASP A 73 6.58 -25.87 -17.12
N THR A 74 5.63 -26.74 -16.77
CA THR A 74 4.26 -26.73 -17.30
C THR A 74 3.38 -25.67 -16.65
N CYS A 75 3.83 -25.03 -15.58
CA CYS A 75 3.07 -23.98 -14.89
C CYS A 75 3.50 -22.58 -15.35
N GLY A 76 4.77 -22.39 -15.75
CA GLY A 76 5.28 -21.12 -16.25
C GLY A 76 4.87 -20.78 -17.68
N GLY A 77 4.85 -19.49 -18.02
CA GLY A 77 4.57 -18.98 -19.38
C GLY A 77 3.10 -18.69 -19.68
N HIS A 78 2.23 -18.73 -18.67
CA HIS A 78 0.79 -18.52 -18.81
C HIS A 78 0.34 -17.24 -18.10
N ASP A 79 -0.72 -16.64 -18.61
CA ASP A 79 -1.43 -15.57 -17.91
C ASP A 79 -2.32 -16.19 -16.85
N ILE A 80 -1.95 -15.99 -15.58
CA ILE A 80 -2.62 -16.57 -14.43
C ILE A 80 -3.42 -15.48 -13.72
N PRO A 81 -4.70 -15.72 -13.37
CA PRO A 81 -5.50 -14.75 -12.66
C PRO A 81 -4.94 -14.47 -11.26
N VAL A 82 -5.04 -13.20 -10.87
CA VAL A 82 -4.68 -12.72 -9.54
C VAL A 82 -5.94 -12.25 -8.83
N GLU A 83 -6.13 -12.77 -7.62
CA GLU A 83 -7.19 -12.36 -6.71
C GLU A 83 -6.61 -11.48 -5.60
N ILE A 84 -7.18 -10.31 -5.38
CA ILE A 84 -6.80 -9.44 -4.25
C ILE A 84 -7.52 -9.93 -3.00
N LYS A 85 -6.75 -10.26 -1.95
CA LYS A 85 -7.29 -10.73 -0.66
C LYS A 85 -7.44 -9.60 0.35
N SER A 86 -6.48 -8.68 0.38
CA SER A 86 -6.52 -7.50 1.22
C SER A 86 -5.61 -6.43 0.66
N THR A 87 -5.94 -5.17 0.92
CA THR A 87 -5.11 -4.03 0.53
C THR A 87 -5.31 -2.88 1.50
N ASP A 88 -4.22 -2.17 1.78
CA ASP A 88 -4.18 -0.87 2.43
C ASP A 88 -3.12 0.01 1.74
N ALA A 89 -2.73 1.13 2.36
CA ALA A 89 -1.76 2.06 1.80
C ALA A 89 -0.31 1.54 1.76
N GLU A 90 0.03 0.57 2.60
CA GLU A 90 1.39 0.03 2.78
C GLU A 90 1.51 -1.44 2.40
N LYS A 91 0.41 -2.20 2.43
CA LYS A 91 0.43 -3.65 2.26
C LYS A 91 -0.68 -4.12 1.33
N MET A 92 -0.38 -5.18 0.60
CA MET A 92 -1.36 -5.91 -0.18
C MET A 92 -1.10 -7.40 -0.08
N THR A 93 -2.15 -8.20 0.08
CA THR A 93 -2.08 -9.65 -0.09
C THR A 93 -2.88 -10.05 -1.31
N LEU A 94 -2.27 -10.84 -2.18
CA LEU A 94 -2.90 -11.37 -3.37
C LEU A 94 -2.64 -12.88 -3.50
N THR A 95 -3.53 -13.57 -4.20
CA THR A 95 -3.36 -14.97 -4.56
C THR A 95 -3.26 -15.09 -6.07
N VAL A 96 -2.17 -15.70 -6.54
CA VAL A 96 -1.98 -16.11 -7.93
C VAL A 96 -2.59 -17.49 -8.10
N ARG A 97 -3.70 -17.57 -8.85
CA ARG A 97 -4.58 -18.74 -8.95
C ARG A 97 -4.18 -19.65 -10.12
N TYR A 98 -3.02 -20.28 -10.01
CA TYR A 98 -2.50 -21.19 -11.02
C TYR A 98 -3.43 -22.37 -11.30
N ASN A 99 -4.03 -22.95 -10.26
CA ASN A 99 -4.87 -24.13 -10.40
C ASN A 99 -6.17 -23.86 -11.16
N ASP A 100 -6.64 -22.60 -11.16
CA ASP A 100 -7.82 -22.19 -11.91
C ASP A 100 -7.56 -22.17 -13.42
N THR A 101 -6.29 -22.00 -13.84
CA THR A 101 -5.88 -22.01 -15.27
C THR A 101 -5.31 -23.35 -15.70
N ILE A 102 -4.51 -23.98 -14.83
CA ILE A 102 -3.78 -25.22 -15.12
C ILE A 102 -3.93 -26.16 -13.92
N ALA A 103 -4.77 -27.18 -14.07
CA ALA A 103 -5.03 -28.15 -13.01
C ALA A 103 -3.73 -28.82 -12.52
N GLY A 104 -3.54 -28.84 -11.20
CA GLY A 104 -2.36 -29.42 -10.56
C GLY A 104 -1.22 -28.44 -10.32
N CYS A 105 -1.28 -27.21 -10.87
CA CYS A 105 -0.34 -26.15 -10.52
C CYS A 105 -0.76 -25.47 -9.22
N LYS A 106 0.15 -25.42 -8.24
CA LYS A 106 -0.13 -24.85 -6.92
C LYS A 106 -0.36 -23.33 -6.98
N ASP A 107 -1.41 -22.86 -6.30
CA ASP A 107 -1.65 -21.44 -6.07
C ASP A 107 -0.64 -20.81 -5.12
N TRP A 108 -0.33 -19.55 -5.35
CA TRP A 108 0.67 -18.83 -4.56
C TRP A 108 0.09 -17.58 -3.92
N ASN A 109 0.31 -17.43 -2.61
CA ASN A 109 0.02 -16.19 -1.91
C ASN A 109 1.26 -15.29 -1.96
N ILE A 110 1.05 -14.06 -2.40
CA ILE A 110 2.07 -13.01 -2.45
C ILE A 110 1.66 -11.91 -1.48
N LYS A 111 2.60 -11.50 -0.64
CA LYS A 111 2.45 -10.34 0.24
C LYS A 111 3.33 -9.23 -0.29
N LEU A 112 2.75 -8.08 -0.61
CA LEU A 112 3.46 -6.89 -1.05
C LEU A 112 3.56 -5.90 0.11
N GLN A 113 4.64 -5.14 0.13
CA GLN A 113 4.87 -4.05 1.06
C GLN A 113 5.43 -2.85 0.31
N ARG A 114 4.90 -1.68 0.59
CA ARG A 114 5.34 -0.38 0.10
C ARG A 114 6.04 0.36 1.24
N ASP A 115 7.22 0.87 1.01
CA ASP A 115 7.94 1.71 1.98
C ASP A 115 7.58 3.21 1.83
N ALA A 116 8.16 4.04 2.69
CA ALA A 116 7.92 5.48 2.71
C ALA A 116 8.35 6.17 1.40
N ASP A 117 9.35 5.63 0.70
CA ASP A 117 9.84 6.13 -0.58
C ASP A 117 8.99 5.64 -1.76
N GLY A 118 7.99 4.80 -1.47
CA GLY A 118 7.07 4.24 -2.45
C GLY A 118 7.63 3.06 -3.23
N LYS A 119 8.78 2.53 -2.84
CA LYS A 119 9.33 1.29 -3.39
C LYS A 119 8.50 0.12 -2.87
N VAL A 120 8.26 -0.84 -3.76
CA VAL A 120 7.46 -2.03 -3.47
C VAL A 120 8.35 -3.27 -3.47
N THR A 121 8.25 -4.05 -2.40
CA THR A 121 8.83 -5.39 -2.29
C THR A 121 7.72 -6.40 -2.05
N GLY A 122 8.03 -7.68 -2.16
CA GLY A 122 7.06 -8.71 -1.83
C GLY A 122 7.68 -10.01 -1.40
N LYS A 123 6.83 -10.93 -0.93
CA LYS A 123 7.22 -12.29 -0.56
C LYS A 123 6.26 -13.29 -1.16
N ARG A 124 6.80 -14.36 -1.73
CA ARG A 124 6.07 -15.57 -2.13
C ARG A 124 6.59 -16.74 -1.29
N GLY A 125 5.87 -17.06 -0.21
CA GLY A 125 6.42 -17.94 0.83
C GLY A 125 7.66 -17.31 1.47
N GLU A 126 8.78 -18.02 1.45
CA GLU A 126 10.08 -17.53 1.95
C GLU A 126 10.89 -16.79 0.87
N THR A 127 10.45 -16.82 -0.39
CA THR A 127 11.16 -16.16 -1.49
C THR A 127 10.83 -14.67 -1.53
N GLU A 128 11.85 -13.83 -1.39
CA GLU A 128 11.76 -12.39 -1.58
C GLU A 128 11.55 -12.04 -3.06
N LEU A 129 10.70 -11.05 -3.31
CA LEU A 129 10.37 -10.52 -4.61
C LEU A 129 10.78 -9.04 -4.66
N THR A 130 11.45 -8.65 -5.74
CA THR A 130 11.67 -7.24 -6.07
C THR A 130 10.69 -6.81 -7.13
N LEU A 131 9.93 -5.75 -6.88
CA LEU A 131 8.97 -5.20 -7.83
C LEU A 131 9.51 -3.88 -8.38
N THR A 132 9.39 -3.71 -9.69
CA THR A 132 9.75 -2.47 -10.39
C THR A 132 8.58 -2.09 -11.29
N ARG A 133 8.14 -0.83 -11.21
CA ARG A 133 7.03 -0.35 -12.02
C ARG A 133 7.43 -0.33 -13.50
N LYS A 134 6.52 -0.73 -14.38
CA LYS A 134 6.71 -0.77 -15.83
C LYS A 134 6.07 0.44 -16.50
#